data_AF-A0A2E3X2G2-F1
#
_entry.id   AF-A0A2E3X2G2-F1
#
_cell.length_a   1.000
_cell.length_b   1.000
_cell.length_c   1.000
_cell.angle_alpha   90.00
_cell.angle_beta   90.00
_cell.angle_gamma   90.00
#
_symmetry.space_group_name_H-M   'P 1'
#
loop_
_entity.id
_entity.type
_entity.pdbx_description
1 polymer ?
#
loop_
_entity_poly.entity_id
_entity_poly.type
_entity_poly.pdbx_seq_one_letter_code
_entity_poly.pdbx_strand_id
1 'polypeptide(L)'
;MAKGSKIAEKIRSNVDRVRKQGKTDLKSVPPHRHCVVCRAVIRIDSDPAICSNANCEAKHNKNERSRKQLSILMYIFPAIAVLLVILNVTGGGGV
;
A
#
# COMPACT_ATOMS: atom_id res chain seq x y z
N MET A 1 -18.01 0.27 -44.45
CA MET A 1 -17.07 0.15 -43.29
C MET A 1 -17.38 1.14 -42.15
N ALA A 2 -18.63 1.58 -41.93
CA ALA A 2 -18.96 2.67 -40.98
C ALA A 2 -19.52 2.22 -39.61
N LYS A 3 -19.82 0.93 -39.40
CA LYS A 3 -20.37 0.44 -38.11
C LYS A 3 -19.31 0.30 -37.01
N GLY A 4 -18.06 -0.03 -37.37
CA GLY A 4 -16.98 -0.24 -36.40
C GLY A 4 -16.57 1.03 -35.63
N SER A 5 -16.54 2.20 -36.29
CA SER A 5 -16.13 3.45 -35.61
C SER A 5 -17.17 3.92 -34.58
N LYS A 6 -18.47 3.74 -34.86
CA LYS A 6 -19.56 4.11 -33.94
C LYS A 6 -19.56 3.26 -32.66
N ILE A 7 -19.18 1.99 -32.77
CA ILE A 7 -19.07 1.07 -31.62
C ILE A 7 -17.86 1.47 -30.76
N ALA A 8 -16.71 1.74 -31.38
CA ALA A 8 -15.52 2.18 -30.67
C ALA A 8 -15.75 3.49 -29.90
N GLU A 9 -16.45 4.45 -30.51
CA GLU A 9 -16.76 5.75 -29.88
C GLU A 9 -17.75 5.61 -28.71
N LYS A 10 -18.72 4.71 -28.84
CA LYS A 10 -19.66 4.39 -27.76
C LYS A 10 -18.99 3.72 -26.57
N ILE A 11 -17.98 2.88 -26.81
CA ILE A 11 -17.19 2.26 -25.75
C ILE A 11 -16.37 3.32 -25.02
N ARG A 12 -15.65 4.19 -25.74
CA ARG A 12 -14.85 5.27 -25.14
C ARG A 12 -15.69 6.21 -24.29
N SER A 13 -16.82 6.69 -24.81
CA SER A 13 -17.71 7.58 -24.06
C SER A 13 -18.29 6.94 -22.78
N ASN A 14 -18.60 5.64 -22.80
CA ASN A 14 -19.03 4.92 -21.59
C ASN A 14 -17.90 4.79 -20.57
N VAL A 15 -16.68 4.48 -21.01
CA VAL A 15 -15.50 4.39 -20.14
C VAL A 15 -15.20 5.75 -19.50
N ASP A 16 -15.28 6.84 -20.26
CA ASP A 16 -15.08 8.19 -19.75
C ASP A 16 -16.18 8.62 -18.76
N ARG A 17 -17.43 8.22 -18.99
CA ARG A 17 -18.52 8.45 -18.01
C ARG A 17 -18.29 7.68 -16.72
N VAL A 18 -17.93 6.40 -16.78
CA VAL A 18 -17.63 5.59 -15.59
C VAL A 18 -16.40 6.12 -14.85
N ARG A 19 -15.38 6.58 -15.58
CA ARG A 19 -14.18 7.22 -15.00
C ARG A 19 -14.50 8.55 -14.31
N LYS A 20 -15.38 9.37 -14.89
CA LYS A 20 -15.81 10.66 -14.33
C LYS A 20 -16.87 10.51 -13.25
N GLN A 21 -17.56 9.37 -13.18
CA GLN A 21 -18.41 9.00 -12.06
C GLN A 21 -17.50 8.71 -10.87
N GLY A 22 -17.11 9.79 -10.19
CA GLY A 22 -16.29 9.75 -9.00
C GLY A 22 -16.92 8.84 -7.94
N LYS A 23 -16.07 8.35 -7.03
CA LYS A 23 -16.44 7.51 -5.88
C LYS A 23 -17.43 8.17 -4.90
N THR A 24 -18.04 9.28 -5.28
CA THR A 24 -18.89 10.16 -4.49
C THR A 24 -20.35 9.74 -4.49
N ASP A 25 -20.78 8.87 -5.42
CA ASP A 25 -22.17 8.40 -5.54
C ASP A 25 -22.43 7.00 -4.95
N LEU A 26 -21.46 6.41 -4.24
CA LEU A 26 -21.74 5.23 -3.42
C LEU A 26 -22.47 5.71 -2.16
N LYS A 27 -23.81 5.74 -2.26
CA LYS A 27 -24.76 5.96 -1.16
C LYS A 27 -24.25 5.34 0.16
N SER A 28 -23.77 6.20 1.05
CA SER A 28 -23.59 6.04 2.50
C SER A 28 -23.37 4.60 2.99
N VAL A 29 -22.25 3.95 2.61
CA VAL A 29 -21.83 2.72 3.31
C VAL A 29 -21.35 3.14 4.70
N PRO A 30 -21.98 2.63 5.79
CA PRO A 30 -21.54 2.96 7.14
C PRO A 30 -20.06 2.63 7.33
N PRO A 31 -19.32 3.43 8.09
CA PRO A 31 -17.90 3.20 8.27
C PRO A 31 -17.71 1.85 8.97
N HIS A 32 -17.02 0.93 8.30
CA HIS A 32 -16.79 -0.44 8.73
C HIS A 32 -15.30 -0.73 8.65
N ARG A 33 -14.82 -1.63 9.50
CA ARG A 33 -13.42 -2.04 9.53
C ARG A 33 -13.32 -3.52 9.20
N HIS A 34 -12.25 -3.89 8.49
CA HIS A 34 -11.95 -5.26 8.13
C HIS A 34 -10.65 -5.70 8.81
N CYS A 35 -10.58 -6.95 9.23
CA CYS A 35 -9.33 -7.55 9.67
C CYS A 35 -8.29 -7.51 8.54
N VAL A 36 -7.10 -6.98 8.81
CA VAL A 36 -6.04 -6.85 7.81
C VAL A 36 -5.50 -8.19 7.31
N VAL A 37 -5.73 -9.28 8.03
CA VAL A 37 -5.26 -10.64 7.67
C VAL A 37 -6.32 -11.43 6.91
N CYS A 38 -7.54 -11.55 7.45
CA CYS A 38 -8.59 -12.41 6.90
C CYS A 38 -9.77 -11.66 6.28
N ARG A 39 -9.80 -10.32 6.38
CA ARG A 39 -10.86 -9.43 5.87
C ARG A 39 -12.25 -9.64 6.50
N ALA A 40 -12.35 -10.39 7.60
CA ALA A 40 -13.57 -10.46 8.40
C ALA A 40 -14.00 -9.05 8.88
N VAL A 41 -15.30 -8.80 8.95
CA VAL A 41 -15.85 -7.54 9.48
C VAL A 41 -15.56 -7.45 10.98
N ILE A 42 -14.95 -6.35 11.41
CA ILE A 42 -14.62 -6.06 12.81
C ILE A 42 -15.24 -4.71 13.21
N ARG A 43 -15.33 -4.46 14.52
CA ARG A 43 -15.81 -3.17 15.01
C ARG A 43 -14.83 -2.06 14.61
N ILE A 44 -15.36 -0.86 14.38
CA ILE A 44 -14.58 0.26 13.87
C ILE A 44 -13.52 0.78 14.87
N ASP A 45 -13.77 0.56 16.16
CA ASP A 45 -12.95 0.94 17.31
C ASP A 45 -11.87 -0.09 17.66
N SER A 46 -11.85 -1.26 17.01
CA SER A 46 -10.93 -2.33 17.37
C SER A 46 -9.51 -1.98 16.96
N ASP A 47 -8.62 -1.67 17.93
CA ASP A 47 -7.19 -1.46 17.70
C ASP A 47 -6.38 -2.50 18.48
N PRO A 48 -5.55 -3.37 17.85
CA PRO A 48 -5.18 -3.46 16.43
C PRO A 48 -6.29 -3.89 15.46
N ALA A 49 -6.10 -3.62 14.16
CA ALA A 49 -7.03 -3.92 13.06
C ALA A 49 -7.17 -5.42 12.71
N ILE A 50 -7.26 -6.28 13.71
CA ILE A 50 -7.34 -7.75 13.59
C ILE A 50 -8.60 -8.29 14.26
N CYS A 51 -9.09 -9.43 13.79
CA CYS A 51 -10.13 -10.17 14.50
C CYS A 51 -9.52 -11.01 15.64
N SER A 52 -10.36 -11.48 16.57
CA SER A 52 -9.97 -12.28 17.75
C SER A 52 -9.48 -13.71 17.44
N ASN A 53 -9.11 -14.00 16.19
CA ASN A 53 -8.59 -15.29 15.79
C ASN A 53 -7.07 -15.34 15.99
N ALA A 54 -6.58 -16.31 16.76
CA ALA A 54 -5.16 -16.50 17.07
C ALA A 54 -4.25 -16.59 15.82
N ASN A 55 -4.75 -17.14 14.69
CA ASN A 55 -3.99 -17.19 13.45
C ASN A 55 -3.73 -15.78 12.87
N CYS A 56 -4.71 -14.89 13.00
CA CYS A 56 -4.61 -13.52 12.52
C CYS A 56 -3.65 -12.70 13.39
N GLU A 57 -3.68 -12.90 14.71
CA GLU A 57 -2.75 -12.26 15.64
C GLU A 57 -1.30 -12.67 15.38
N ALA A 58 -1.05 -13.98 15.21
CA ALA A 58 0.29 -14.49 14.93
C ALA A 58 0.86 -13.94 13.60
N LYS A 59 0.04 -13.92 12.54
CA LYS A 59 0.43 -13.35 11.24
C LYS A 59 0.68 -11.85 11.32
N HIS A 60 -0.18 -11.12 12.04
CA HIS A 60 -0.03 -9.68 12.22
C HIS A 60 1.27 -9.35 12.96
N ASN A 61 1.56 -10.03 14.06
CA ASN A 61 2.81 -9.85 14.82
C ASN A 61 4.06 -10.15 13.97
N LYS A 62 4.05 -11.23 13.17
CA LYS A 62 5.14 -11.54 12.24
C LYS A 62 5.34 -10.43 11.20
N ASN A 63 4.25 -9.94 10.62
CA ASN A 63 4.30 -8.88 9.61
C ASN A 63 4.77 -7.56 10.20
N GLU A 64 4.33 -7.20 11.41
CA GLU A 64 4.79 -6.00 12.12
C GLU A 64 6.27 -6.05 12.44
N ARG A 65 6.79 -7.20 12.88
CA ARG A 65 8.23 -7.40 13.08
C ARG A 65 9.00 -7.21 11.78
N SER A 66 8.53 -7.83 10.69
CA SER A 66 9.17 -7.70 9.38
C SER A 66 9.14 -6.25 8.87
N ARG A 67 8.01 -5.54 9.02
CA ARG A 67 7.88 -4.12 8.64
C ARG A 67 8.87 -3.24 9.40
N LYS A 68 9.02 -3.44 10.71
CA LYS A 68 9.99 -2.69 11.51
C LYS A 68 11.42 -2.94 11.04
N GLN A 69 11.79 -4.21 10.82
CA GLN A 69 13.12 -4.55 10.33
C GLN A 69 13.41 -4.00 8.93
N LEU A 70 12.44 -4.08 8.01
CA LEU A 70 12.57 -3.50 6.67
C LEU A 70 12.69 -1.97 6.72
N SER A 71 11.91 -1.32 7.58
CA SER A 71 11.97 0.13 7.78
C SER A 71 13.36 0.53 8.30
N ILE A 72 13.87 -0.18 9.31
CA ILE A 72 15.22 0.05 9.84
C ILE A 72 16.28 -0.14 8.76
N LEU A 73 16.20 -1.23 7.99
CA LEU A 73 17.14 -1.54 6.91
C LEU A 73 17.17 -0.45 5.83
N MET A 74 16.01 0.12 5.49
CA MET A 74 15.91 1.22 4.53
C MET A 74 16.65 2.48 4.97
N TYR A 75 16.88 2.68 6.27
CA TYR A 75 17.68 3.80 6.78
C TYR A 75 19.14 3.42 7.02
N ILE A 76 19.41 2.22 7.55
CA ILE A 76 20.78 1.77 7.85
C ILE A 76 21.62 1.63 6.57
N PHE A 77 21.05 1.02 5.52
CA PHE A 77 21.78 0.78 4.27
C PHE A 77 22.32 2.08 3.64
N PRO A 78 21.50 3.12 3.38
CA PRO A 78 22.02 4.37 2.83
C PRO A 78 22.93 5.10 3.81
N ALA A 79 22.68 5.04 5.12
CA ALA A 79 23.55 5.68 6.12
C ALA A 79 24.97 5.10 6.09
N ILE A 80 25.10 3.76 6.03
CA ILE A 80 26.41 3.10 5.91
C ILE A 80 27.07 3.45 4.58
N ALA A 81 26.33 3.45 3.47
CA ALA A 81 26.88 3.80 2.16
C ALA A 81 27.48 5.22 2.16
N VAL A 82 26.77 6.21 2.70
CA VAL A 82 27.25 7.59 2.82
C VAL A 82 28.47 7.67 3.75
N LEU A 83 28.44 6.97 4.89
CA LEU A 83 29.57 6.93 5.82
C LEU A 83 30.84 6.38 5.14
N LEU A 84 30.72 5.29 4.38
CA LEU A 84 31.85 4.71 3.64
C LEU A 84 32.39 5.68 2.59
N VAL A 85 31.53 6.40 1.88
CA VAL A 85 31.96 7.43 0.92
C VAL A 85 32.76 8.53 1.62
N ILE A 86 32.27 9.04 2.77
CA ILE A 86 32.97 10.09 3.52
C ILE A 86 34.34 9.62 4.01
N LEU A 87 34.44 8.37 4.51
CA LEU A 87 35.71 7.80 4.95
C LEU A 87 36.71 7.65 3.80
N ASN A 88 36.26 7.22 2.62
CA ASN A 88 37.12 7.13 1.43
C ASN A 88 37.53 8.52 0.91
N VAL A 89 36.63 9.51 0.95
CA VAL A 89 36.91 10.88 0.48
C VAL A 89 37.83 11.64 1.44
N THR A 90 37.69 11.43 2.74
CA THR A 90 38.44 12.18 3.77
C THR A 90 39.74 11.46 4.17
N GLY A 91 39.80 10.13 4.05
CA GLY A 91 40.96 9.31 4.39
C GLY A 91 41.73 8.73 3.20
N GLY A 92 41.20 8.80 1.98
CA GLY A 92 41.76 8.20 0.76
C GLY A 92 42.53 9.16 -0.16
N GLY A 93 43.12 10.22 0.39
CA GLY A 93 44.12 11.05 -0.29
C GLY A 93 45.56 10.55 -0.09
N GLY A 94 45.77 9.23 -0.13
CA GLY A 94 47.06 8.63 0.22
C GLY A 94 47.22 7.18 -0.18
N VAL A 95 47.06 6.87 -1.47
CA VAL A 95 47.93 5.99 -2.30
C VAL A 95 47.70 6.32 -3.76
#